data_AF-A0A0G1F390-F1
#
_entry.id   AF-A0A0G1F390-F1
#
_cell.length_a   1.000
_cell.length_b   1.000
_cell.length_c   1.000
_cell.angle_alpha   90.00
_cell.angle_beta   90.00
_cell.angle_gamma   90.00
#
_symmetry.space_group_name_H-M   'P 1'
#
loop_
_entity.id
_entity.type
_entity.pdbx_description
1 polymer ?
#
loop_
_entity_poly.entity_id
_entity_poly.type
_entity_poly.pdbx_seq_one_letter_code
_entity_poly.pdbx_strand_id
1 'polypeptide(L)'
;MSIEILATKEIQMIVLLIGIDVILGIIAALMKKEFVLGKVAGFMKKGVLVYVFGFAVISAVGEVLPSLSIIVTMAYWLILLALIGSILDNLGKLGLPIPKILRK
;
A
#
# COMPACT_ATOMS: atom_id res chain seq x y z
N MET A 1 -24.47 -0.45 5.47
CA MET A 1 -23.27 -0.97 6.15
C MET A 1 -22.24 -1.62 5.19
N SER A 2 -22.33 -1.52 3.86
CA SER A 2 -21.44 -2.28 2.95
C SER A 2 -20.50 -1.46 2.05
N ILE A 3 -20.71 -0.14 1.89
CA ILE A 3 -19.85 0.72 1.05
C ILE A 3 -19.10 1.77 1.89
N GLU A 4 -19.65 2.14 3.05
CA GLU A 4 -19.09 3.20 3.91
C GLU A 4 -17.70 2.86 4.44
N ILE A 5 -17.44 1.60 4.80
CA ILE A 5 -16.13 1.14 5.27
C ILE A 5 -15.06 1.33 4.19
N LEU A 6 -15.39 1.07 2.91
CA LEU A 6 -14.48 1.24 1.78
C LEU A 6 -14.27 2.71 1.36
N ALA A 7 -15.17 3.60 1.79
CA ALA A 7 -15.10 5.02 1.50
C ALA A 7 -14.38 5.84 2.60
N THR A 8 -13.86 5.17 3.63
CA THR A 8 -13.10 5.80 4.72
C THR A 8 -11.86 6.53 4.21
N LYS A 9 -11.47 7.61 4.90
CA LYS A 9 -10.28 8.40 4.52
C LYS A 9 -9.01 7.56 4.56
N GLU A 10 -8.96 6.61 5.48
CA GLU A 10 -7.90 5.63 5.65
C GLU A 10 -7.74 4.76 4.40
N ILE A 11 -8.84 4.15 3.91
CA ILE A 11 -8.79 3.33 2.70
C ILE A 11 -8.46 4.18 1.46
N GLN A 12 -9.01 5.39 1.36
CA GLN A 12 -8.66 6.31 0.27
C GLN A 12 -7.15 6.61 0.25
N MET A 13 -6.54 6.82 1.41
CA MET A 13 -5.10 7.05 1.53
C MET A 13 -4.29 5.82 1.13
N ILE A 14 -4.69 4.63 1.59
CA ILE A 14 -4.04 3.35 1.20
C ILE A 14 -4.11 3.16 -0.31
N VAL A 15 -5.27 3.37 -0.93
CA VAL A 15 -5.46 3.23 -2.38
C VAL A 15 -4.63 4.26 -3.15
N LEU A 16 -4.56 5.51 -2.68
CA LEU A 16 -3.73 6.56 -3.28
C LEU A 16 -2.25 6.15 -3.26
N LEU A 17 -1.74 5.70 -2.11
CA LEU A 17 -0.35 5.27 -1.98
C LEU A 17 -0.03 4.04 -2.85
N ILE A 18 -0.96 3.07 -2.94
CA ILE A 18 -0.81 1.94 -3.87
C ILE A 18 -0.73 2.46 -5.31
N GLY A 19 -1.59 3.40 -5.71
CA GLY A 19 -1.57 3.98 -7.05
C GLY A 19 -0.23 4.65 -7.37
N ILE A 20 0.30 5.46 -6.45
CA ILE A 20 1.62 6.09 -6.58
C ILE A 20 2.71 5.03 -6.71
N ASP A 21 2.71 4.02 -5.84
CA ASP A 21 3.72 2.96 -5.83
C ASP A 21 3.72 2.15 -7.13
N VAL A 22 2.53 1.82 -7.65
CA VAL A 22 2.37 1.11 -8.92
C VAL A 22 2.94 1.94 -10.07
N ILE A 23 2.57 3.23 -10.16
CA ILE A 23 3.05 4.12 -11.21
C ILE A 23 4.59 4.21 -11.17
N LEU A 24 5.17 4.44 -9.98
CA LEU A 24 6.62 4.51 -9.82
C LEU A 24 7.31 3.19 -10.16
N GLY A 25 6.74 2.06 -9.74
CA GLY A 25 7.25 0.73 -10.07
C GLY A 25 7.22 0.45 -11.58
N ILE A 26 6.17 0.87 -12.28
CA ILE A 26 6.05 0.77 -13.73
C ILE A 26 7.13 1.62 -14.41
N ILE A 27 7.27 2.89 -14.02
CA ILE A 27 8.30 3.79 -14.58
C ILE A 27 9.69 3.20 -14.35
N ALA A 28 9.98 2.72 -13.14
CA ALA A 28 11.27 2.12 -12.80
C ALA A 28 11.56 0.87 -13.64
N ALA A 29 10.56 0.01 -13.86
CA ALA A 29 10.70 -1.19 -14.68
C ALA A 29 10.90 -0.86 -16.17
N LEU A 30 10.20 0.17 -16.68
CA LEU A 30 10.36 0.64 -18.06
C LEU A 30 11.76 1.22 -18.30
N MET A 31 12.26 2.06 -17.39
CA MET A 31 13.62 2.62 -17.48
C MET A 31 14.70 1.54 -17.52
N LYS A 32 14.48 0.44 -16.80
CA LYS A 32 15.38 -0.72 -16.77
C LYS A 32 15.16 -1.71 -17.91
N LYS A 33 14.15 -1.50 -18.77
CA LYS A 33 13.73 -2.44 -19.83
C LYS A 33 13.33 -3.83 -19.30
N GLU A 34 12.84 -3.89 -18.06
CA GLU A 34 12.44 -5.13 -17.36
C GLU A 34 10.91 -5.21 -17.14
N PHE A 35 10.15 -4.37 -17.83
CA PHE A 35 8.70 -4.31 -17.66
C PHE A 35 8.03 -5.63 -18.08
N VAL A 36 7.26 -6.20 -17.16
CA VAL A 36 6.47 -7.41 -17.38
C VAL A 36 5.09 -7.20 -16.76
N LEU A 37 4.03 -7.27 -17.58
CA LEU A 37 2.66 -7.04 -17.12
C LEU A 37 2.25 -8.00 -15.99
N GLY A 38 2.72 -9.25 -16.03
CA GLY A 38 2.49 -10.24 -14.97
C GLY A 38 3.05 -9.80 -13.60
N LYS A 39 4.16 -9.06 -13.56
CA LYS A 39 4.71 -8.51 -12.31
C LYS A 39 3.81 -7.41 -11.75
N VAL A 40 3.25 -6.56 -12.62
CA VAL A 40 2.28 -5.52 -12.23
C VAL A 40 1.00 -6.15 -11.69
N ALA A 41 0.44 -7.14 -12.39
CA ALA A 41 -0.76 -7.84 -11.93
C ALA A 41 -0.52 -8.58 -10.60
N GLY A 42 0.65 -9.20 -10.42
CA GLY A 42 1.04 -9.82 -9.16
C GLY A 42 1.17 -8.82 -8.02
N PHE A 43 1.76 -7.65 -8.28
CA PHE A 43 1.82 -6.55 -7.33
C PHE A 43 0.42 -6.03 -6.99
N MET A 44 -0.43 -5.75 -7.98
CA MET A 44 -1.79 -5.28 -7.78
C MET A 44 -2.61 -6.24 -6.92
N LYS A 45 -2.53 -7.55 -7.18
CA LYS A 45 -3.18 -8.56 -6.33
C LYS A 45 -2.66 -8.51 -4.90
N LYS A 46 -1.35 -8.42 -4.69
CA LYS A 46 -0.80 -8.34 -3.32
C LYS A 46 -1.12 -7.02 -2.64
N GLY A 47 -0.82 -5.89 -3.27
CA GLY A 47 -1.03 -4.55 -2.71
C GLY A 47 -2.50 -4.25 -2.46
N VAL A 48 -3.35 -4.38 -3.48
CA VAL A 48 -4.77 -4.04 -3.35
C VAL A 48 -5.49 -5.06 -2.47
N LEU A 49 -5.32 -6.37 -2.73
CA LEU A 49 -6.08 -7.37 -1.97
C LEU A 49 -5.56 -7.50 -0.54
N VAL A 50 -4.26 -7.46 -0.28
CA VAL A 50 -3.78 -7.62 1.11
C VAL A 50 -4.01 -6.35 1.92
N TYR A 51 -3.69 -5.17 1.38
CA TYR A 51 -3.78 -3.95 2.18
C TYR A 51 -5.19 -3.39 2.25
N VAL A 52 -5.91 -3.27 1.12
CA VAL A 52 -7.25 -2.65 1.12
C VAL A 52 -8.25 -3.60 1.78
N PHE A 53 -8.33 -4.85 1.31
CA PHE A 53 -9.29 -5.80 1.88
C PHE A 53 -8.89 -6.25 3.28
N GLY A 54 -7.60 -6.50 3.54
CA GLY A 54 -7.12 -6.83 4.89
C GLY A 54 -7.42 -5.73 5.90
N PHE A 55 -7.20 -4.46 5.54
CA PHE A 55 -7.55 -3.34 6.40
C PHE A 55 -9.07 -3.20 6.57
N ALA A 56 -9.86 -3.32 5.49
CA ALA A 56 -11.31 -3.25 5.57
C ALA A 56 -11.90 -4.29 6.54
N VAL A 57 -11.36 -5.53 6.52
CA VAL A 57 -11.76 -6.59 7.47
C VAL A 57 -11.39 -6.22 8.90
N ILE A 58 -10.16 -5.76 9.15
CA ILE A 58 -9.70 -5.36 10.49
C ILE A 58 -10.54 -4.19 11.02
N SER A 59 -10.84 -3.19 10.19
CA SER A 59 -11.67 -2.04 10.54
C SER A 59 -13.10 -2.45 10.88
N ALA A 60 -13.72 -3.32 10.07
CA ALA A 60 -15.03 -3.87 10.35
C ALA A 60 -15.08 -4.62 11.70
N VAL A 61 -14.04 -5.39 12.02
CA VAL A 61 -13.92 -6.06 13.32
C VAL A 61 -13.79 -5.05 14.46
N GLY A 62 -13.01 -3.99 14.27
CA GLY A 62 -12.82 -2.93 15.28
C GLY A 62 -14.08 -2.10 15.56
N GLU A 63 -14.96 -1.93 14.56
CA GLU A 63 -16.28 -1.30 14.76
C GLU A 63 -17.19 -2.13 15.67
N VAL A 64 -17.13 -3.46 15.57
CA VAL A 64 -17.96 -4.38 16.37
C VAL A 64 -17.32 -4.63 17.75
N LEU A 65 -15.99 -4.69 17.84
CA LEU A 65 -15.22 -4.88 19.08
C LEU A 65 -14.30 -3.67 19.35
N PRO A 66 -14.77 -2.64 20.07
CA PRO A 66 -14.00 -1.43 20.34
C PRO A 66 -12.68 -1.66 21.09
N SER A 67 -12.55 -2.77 21.83
CA SER A 67 -11.30 -3.18 22.50
C SER A 67 -10.14 -3.43 21.53
N LEU A 68 -10.44 -3.65 20.24
CA LEU A 68 -9.45 -3.86 19.18
C LEU A 68 -9.14 -2.58 18.38
N SER A 69 -9.71 -1.43 18.74
CA SER A 69 -9.49 -0.14 18.05
C SER A 69 -8.00 0.21 17.91
N ILE A 70 -7.19 -0.04 18.95
CA ILE A 70 -5.74 0.19 18.89
C ILE A 70 -5.05 -0.65 17.82
N ILE A 71 -5.53 -1.87 17.58
CA ILE A 71 -5.00 -2.75 16.53
C ILE A 71 -5.34 -2.21 15.15
N VAL A 72 -6.56 -1.67 14.97
CA VAL A 72 -6.95 -1.01 13.71
C VAL A 72 -6.02 0.17 13.43
N THR A 73 -5.78 1.03 14.42
CA THR A 73 -4.86 2.17 14.28
C THR A 73 -3.44 1.73 13.96
N MET A 74 -2.92 0.71 14.66
CA MET A 74 -1.58 0.18 14.39
C MET A 74 -1.47 -0.44 12.99
N ALA A 75 -2.47 -1.21 12.56
CA ALA A 75 -2.51 -1.80 11.23
C ALA A 75 -2.49 -0.73 10.14
N TYR A 76 -3.25 0.36 10.32
CA TYR A 76 -3.24 1.50 9.41
C TYR A 76 -1.83 2.09 9.25
N TRP A 77 -1.16 2.42 10.36
CA TRP A 77 0.18 2.99 10.33
C TRP A 77 1.23 2.05 9.72
N LEU A 78 1.16 0.75 10.04
CA LEU A 78 2.06 -0.24 9.46
C LEU A 78 1.89 -0.37 7.94
N ILE A 79 0.65 -0.30 7.45
CA ILE A 79 0.36 -0.30 6.01
C ILE A 79 0.94 0.96 5.35
N LEU A 80 0.72 2.15 5.94
CA LEU A 80 1.27 3.40 5.42
C LEU A 80 2.81 3.34 5.34
N LEU A 81 3.48 2.89 6.40
CA LEU A 81 4.94 2.77 6.43
C LEU A 81 5.45 1.77 5.39
N ALA A 82 4.77 0.63 5.21
CA ALA A 82 5.13 -0.36 4.21
C ALA A 82 5.00 0.21 2.78
N LEU A 83 3.93 0.96 2.50
CA LEU A 83 3.73 1.60 1.20
C LEU A 83 4.74 2.73 0.94
N ILE A 84 5.01 3.57 1.95
CA ILE A 84 6.03 4.62 1.87
C ILE A 84 7.42 4.00 1.61
N GLY A 85 7.79 2.95 2.33
CA GLY A 85 9.08 2.25 2.10
C GLY A 85 9.20 1.67 0.69
N SER A 86 8.09 1.15 0.13
CA SER A 86 8.02 0.64 -1.25
C SER A 86 8.17 1.77 -2.28
N ILE A 87 7.48 2.90 -2.08
CA ILE A 87 7.59 4.11 -2.90
C ILE A 87 9.03 4.61 -2.90
N LEU A 88 9.64 4.72 -1.72
CA LEU A 88 11.03 5.15 -1.54
C LEU A 88 12.03 4.21 -2.22
N ASP A 89 11.78 2.90 -2.20
CA ASP A 89 12.58 1.93 -2.96
C ASP A 89 12.45 2.14 -4.48
N ASN A 90 11.23 2.33 -4.99
CA ASN A 90 10.99 2.61 -6.41
C ASN A 90 11.62 3.94 -6.84
N LEU A 91 11.53 5.00 -6.04
CA LEU A 91 12.26 6.26 -6.25
C LEU A 91 13.78 6.04 -6.26
N GLY A 92 14.29 5.20 -5.36
CA GLY A 92 15.69 4.79 -5.34
C GLY A 92 16.13 4.05 -6.61
N LYS A 93 15.26 3.23 -7.21
CA LYS A 93 15.50 2.57 -8.50
C LYS A 93 15.50 3.53 -9.68
N LEU A 94 14.85 4.70 -9.54
CA LEU A 94 14.85 5.79 -10.52
C LEU A 94 16.10 6.69 -10.42
N GLY A 95 17.01 6.43 -9.47
CA GLY A 95 18.27 7.15 -9.32
C GLY A 95 18.28 8.21 -8.21
N LEU A 96 17.20 8.33 -7.42
CA LEU A 96 17.18 9.23 -6.27
C LEU A 96 18.08 8.69 -5.13
N PRO A 97 18.85 9.56 -4.45
CA PRO A 97 19.78 9.17 -3.39
C PRO A 97 19.05 8.90 -2.06
N ILE A 98 18.13 7.94 -2.05
CA ILE A 98 17.38 7.56 -0.85
C ILE A 98 18.24 6.64 0.04
N PRO A 99 18.40 6.90 1.35
CA PRO A 99 19.12 6.00 2.26
C PRO A 99 18.54 4.59 2.27
N LYS A 100 19.40 3.55 2.29
CA LYS A 100 18.95 2.14 2.27
C LYS A 100 18.03 1.78 3.44
N ILE A 101 18.21 2.43 4.61
CA ILE A 101 17.38 2.18 5.80
C ILE A 101 15.91 2.59 5.63
N LEU A 102 15.61 3.47 4.67
CA LEU A 102 14.25 3.95 4.39
C LEU A 102 13.59 3.21 3.22
N ARG A 103 14.31 2.27 2.60
CA ARG A 103 13.80 1.43 1.51
C ARG A 103 13.34 0.09 2.08
N LYS A 104 12.54 -0.62 1.28
CA LYS A 104 12.09 -1.99 1.57
C LYS A 104 13.21 -3.02 1.42
#